data_AF-A0A954PVS9-F1
#
_entry.id   AF-A0A954PVS9-F1
#
_cell.length_a   1.000
_cell.length_b   1.000
_cell.length_c   1.000
_cell.angle_alpha   90.00
_cell.angle_beta   90.00
_cell.angle_gamma   90.00
#
_symmetry.space_group_name_H-M   'P 1'
#
loop_
_entity.id
_entity.type
_entity.pdbx_description
1 polymer ?
#
loop_
_entity_poly.entity_id
_entity_poly.type
_entity_poly.pdbx_seq_one_letter_code
_entity_poly.pdbx_strand_id
1 'polypeptide(L)'
;MVSKRLAPVSIVLGLMVAQLVVPIQSSSAQSMVTSAPLQRIGSGYYEQSGARWSLRGPNFFATSGGGVLPQFGNPGAGFSSGFGFGGGGGLSGSLAFNFAQGSGQSITSTTPSITTMNGFPGAISSGTIRPFVTGVTPVVGGYSYGQPVTENFSNQMFDAYQQAQARQLRQRAQASVDAQQRRAEEAFRRGMAAESDGDLKMARANYRKALSVDQGPLRDQIIEKMRARGWK
;
A
#
# COMPACT_ATOMS: atom_id res chain seq x y z
N MET A 1 24.10 -42.32 74.10
CA MET A 1 24.58 -41.23 73.20
C MET A 1 25.57 -41.90 72.25
N VAL A 2 25.46 -41.96 70.92
CA VAL A 2 24.96 -41.01 69.91
C VAL A 2 24.39 -41.82 68.73
N SER A 3 23.27 -41.39 68.17
CA SER A 3 22.61 -41.99 67.00
C SER A 3 23.28 -41.52 65.70
N LYS A 4 23.49 -42.42 64.73
CA LYS A 4 23.79 -42.05 63.33
C LYS A 4 22.62 -42.48 62.44
N ARG A 5 21.79 -41.52 62.04
CA ARG A 5 20.80 -41.69 60.96
C ARG A 5 21.48 -41.36 59.63
N LEU A 6 21.50 -42.33 58.71
CA LEU A 6 21.81 -42.13 57.30
C LEU A 6 20.56 -41.55 56.61
N ALA A 7 20.74 -40.45 55.88
CA ALA A 7 19.72 -39.78 55.08
C ALA A 7 20.30 -39.42 53.69
N PRO A 8 19.46 -39.22 52.67
CA PRO A 8 19.64 -39.82 51.34
C PRO A 8 20.32 -38.89 50.31
N VAL A 9 21.28 -39.44 49.57
CA VAL A 9 21.96 -38.77 48.44
C VAL A 9 21.13 -38.86 47.13
N SER A 10 20.11 -39.71 47.07
CA SER A 10 19.39 -40.02 45.83
C SER A 10 18.32 -39.00 45.40
N ILE A 11 18.00 -37.97 46.18
CA ILE A 11 16.95 -36.99 45.82
C ILE A 11 17.50 -35.86 44.94
N VAL A 12 18.81 -35.59 45.00
CA VAL A 12 19.40 -34.43 44.30
C VAL A 12 19.61 -34.70 42.80
N LEU A 13 19.79 -35.97 42.39
CA LEU A 13 20.05 -36.31 40.98
C LEU A 13 18.76 -36.30 40.12
N GLY A 14 17.61 -36.63 40.69
CA GLY A 14 16.32 -36.63 39.97
C GLY A 14 15.79 -35.23 39.66
N LEU A 15 16.20 -34.22 40.43
CA LEU A 15 15.77 -32.83 40.26
C LEU A 15 16.59 -32.05 39.22
N MET A 16 17.78 -32.54 38.85
CA MET A 16 18.66 -31.89 37.86
C MET A 16 18.31 -32.25 36.39
N VAL A 17 17.57 -33.34 36.15
CA VAL A 17 17.21 -33.77 34.78
C VAL A 17 15.87 -33.18 34.30
N ALA A 18 15.04 -32.65 35.20
CA ALA A 18 13.72 -32.10 34.87
C ALA A 18 13.72 -30.62 34.41
N GLN A 19 14.88 -29.96 34.35
CA GLN A 19 14.96 -28.50 34.10
C GLN A 19 15.33 -28.10 32.66
N LEU A 20 15.42 -29.06 31.72
CA LEU A 20 15.87 -28.79 30.34
C LEU A 20 14.78 -28.94 29.28
N VAL A 21 13.51 -28.74 29.65
CA VAL A 21 12.44 -28.46 28.69
C VAL A 21 12.26 -26.95 28.63
N VAL A 22 13.10 -26.29 27.83
CA VAL A 22 12.87 -24.89 27.45
C VAL A 22 11.62 -24.89 26.56
N PRO A 23 10.52 -24.23 26.94
CA PRO A 23 9.43 -24.01 26.00
C PRO A 23 10.00 -23.16 24.87
N ILE A 24 10.04 -23.73 23.66
CA ILE A 24 10.23 -22.97 22.42
C ILE A 24 8.99 -22.08 22.33
N GLN A 25 9.08 -20.88 22.90
CA GLN A 25 8.05 -19.87 22.72
C GLN A 25 8.00 -19.58 21.23
N SER A 26 6.91 -19.96 20.59
CA SER A 26 6.59 -19.56 19.23
C SER A 26 6.68 -18.04 19.18
N SER A 27 7.76 -17.51 18.59
CA SER A 27 7.91 -16.09 18.38
C SER A 27 6.70 -15.63 17.56
N SER A 28 5.81 -14.91 18.24
CA SER A 28 4.64 -14.34 17.61
C SER A 28 5.16 -13.29 16.66
N ALA A 29 4.90 -13.44 15.36
CA ALA A 29 5.32 -12.47 14.36
C ALA A 29 4.87 -11.07 14.79
N GLN A 30 5.80 -10.26 15.27
CA GLN A 30 5.52 -8.91 15.76
C GLN A 30 5.22 -8.02 14.56
N SER A 31 4.14 -7.23 14.61
CA SER A 31 3.83 -6.25 13.58
C SER A 31 4.71 -5.00 13.76
N MET A 32 5.42 -4.60 12.71
CA MET A 32 6.21 -3.37 12.63
C MET A 32 5.55 -2.41 11.64
N VAL A 33 5.38 -1.15 12.03
CA VAL A 33 4.97 -0.07 11.13
C VAL A 33 6.18 0.75 10.78
N THR A 34 6.52 0.85 9.49
CA THR A 34 7.61 1.67 8.99
C THR A 34 7.03 2.82 8.19
N SER A 35 7.41 4.06 8.51
CA SER A 35 7.00 5.26 7.77
C SER A 35 8.21 6.09 7.35
N ALA A 36 8.11 6.75 6.20
CA ALA A 36 9.18 7.60 5.66
C ALA A 36 8.60 8.95 5.22
N PRO A 37 8.60 9.98 6.07
CA PRO A 37 8.05 11.29 5.72
C PRO A 37 8.88 11.98 4.63
N LEU A 38 8.21 12.47 3.59
CA LEU A 38 8.77 13.32 2.54
C LEU A 38 8.12 14.70 2.62
N GLN A 39 8.94 15.74 2.77
CA GLN A 39 8.50 17.13 2.71
C GLN A 39 9.21 17.82 1.55
N ARG A 40 8.44 18.47 0.68
CA ARG A 40 8.95 19.36 -0.36
C ARG A 40 8.39 20.75 -0.11
N ILE A 41 9.29 21.69 0.15
CA ILE A 41 8.98 23.10 0.30
C ILE A 41 9.65 23.80 -0.88
N GLY A 42 8.84 24.44 -1.72
CA GLY A 42 9.30 25.27 -2.82
C GLY A 42 8.80 26.68 -2.62
N SER A 43 9.67 27.67 -2.77
CA SER A 43 9.28 29.07 -2.89
C SER A 43 9.88 29.63 -4.17
N GLY A 44 9.13 30.54 -4.79
CA GLY A 44 9.54 31.21 -6.01
C GLY A 44 9.07 32.64 -5.98
N TYR A 45 9.89 33.50 -6.55
CA TYR A 45 9.57 34.89 -6.82
C TYR A 45 9.66 35.11 -8.32
N TYR A 46 8.74 35.89 -8.86
CA TYR A 46 8.81 36.31 -10.25
C TYR A 46 8.53 37.79 -10.38
N GLU A 47 9.24 38.39 -11.32
CA GLU A 47 8.97 39.70 -11.89
C GLU A 47 8.95 39.55 -13.39
N GLN A 48 7.96 40.17 -14.01
CA GLN A 48 7.85 40.29 -15.44
C GLN A 48 7.66 41.77 -15.73
N SER A 49 8.61 42.36 -16.44
CA SER A 49 8.45 43.65 -17.08
C SER A 49 8.70 43.46 -18.57
N GLY A 50 7.75 43.90 -19.38
CA GLY A 50 7.83 43.70 -20.82
C GLY A 50 7.10 44.80 -21.57
N ALA A 51 7.74 45.28 -22.63
CA ALA A 51 7.09 46.09 -23.65
C ALA A 51 6.86 45.21 -24.89
N ARG A 52 5.68 45.35 -25.49
CA ARG A 52 5.33 44.77 -26.78
C ARG A 52 4.93 45.90 -27.69
N TRP A 53 5.40 45.85 -28.93
CA TRP A 53 4.93 46.76 -29.97
C TRP A 53 4.54 46.00 -31.22
N SER A 54 3.59 46.57 -31.96
CA SER A 54 3.21 46.08 -33.27
C SER A 54 3.00 47.25 -34.23
N LEU A 55 3.34 47.03 -35.49
CA LEU A 55 3.17 47.95 -36.59
C LEU A 55 2.65 47.18 -37.80
N ARG A 56 1.65 47.74 -38.48
CA ARG A 56 1.04 47.19 -39.68
C ARG A 56 0.82 48.31 -40.68
N GLY A 57 1.37 48.14 -41.87
CA GLY A 57 1.13 49.03 -43.00
C GLY A 57 0.56 48.28 -44.22
N PRO A 58 0.35 48.96 -45.35
CA PRO A 58 -0.04 48.30 -46.59
C PRO A 58 1.07 47.34 -47.03
N ASN A 59 0.80 46.04 -46.95
CA ASN A 59 1.69 44.93 -47.32
C ASN A 59 2.91 44.68 -46.41
N PHE A 60 2.97 45.25 -45.20
CA PHE A 60 4.00 44.88 -44.23
C PHE A 60 3.47 44.85 -42.80
N PHE A 61 4.15 44.08 -41.96
CA PHE A 61 3.90 44.07 -40.53
C PHE A 61 5.20 43.78 -39.78
N ALA A 62 5.30 44.31 -38.57
CA ALA A 62 6.36 44.02 -37.63
C ALA A 62 5.76 43.94 -36.22
N THR A 63 6.23 42.98 -35.43
CA THR A 63 5.85 42.85 -34.02
C THR A 63 7.10 42.47 -33.25
N SER A 64 7.24 43.00 -32.04
CA SER A 64 8.35 42.67 -31.17
C SER A 64 7.93 42.75 -29.71
N GLY A 65 8.62 41.98 -28.87
CA GLY A 65 8.36 41.88 -27.45
C GLY A 65 7.18 40.97 -27.10
N GLY A 66 6.96 40.84 -25.79
CA GLY A 66 6.04 39.88 -25.16
C GLY A 66 6.74 39.23 -23.97
N GLY A 67 6.16 39.38 -22.78
CA GLY A 67 6.72 38.75 -21.58
C GLY A 67 6.49 37.24 -21.60
N VAL A 68 7.49 36.48 -21.15
CA VAL A 68 7.35 35.04 -20.93
C VAL A 68 6.43 34.86 -19.73
N LEU A 69 5.35 34.08 -19.89
CA LEU A 69 4.46 33.78 -18.78
C LEU A 69 5.27 33.13 -17.66
N PRO A 70 5.15 33.62 -16.41
CA PRO A 70 5.92 33.07 -15.31
C PRO A 70 5.53 31.60 -15.11
N GLN A 71 6.54 30.74 -14.92
CA GLN A 71 6.34 29.30 -14.67
C GLN A 71 5.50 29.03 -13.41
N PHE A 72 5.46 30.00 -12.49
CA PHE A 72 4.68 29.98 -11.26
C PHE A 72 4.08 31.37 -11.02
N GLY A 73 2.80 31.45 -10.67
CA GLY A 73 2.10 32.72 -10.44
C GLY A 73 0.79 32.84 -11.22
N ASN A 74 0.01 33.89 -10.93
CA ASN A 74 -1.19 34.22 -11.70
C ASN A 74 -0.76 35.05 -12.92
N PRO A 75 -0.95 34.59 -14.16
CA PRO A 75 -0.57 35.33 -15.37
C PRO A 75 -1.35 36.64 -15.57
N GLY A 76 -2.40 36.89 -14.78
CA GLY A 76 -3.13 38.16 -14.72
C GLY A 76 -2.80 39.03 -13.49
N ALA A 77 -1.86 38.64 -12.63
CA ALA A 77 -1.45 39.45 -11.49
C ALA A 77 -0.47 40.53 -11.94
N GLY A 78 -0.93 41.78 -12.02
CA GLY A 78 -0.08 42.90 -12.40
C GLY A 78 -0.83 44.01 -13.12
N PHE A 79 -0.08 44.92 -13.70
CA PHE A 79 -0.57 46.02 -14.51
C PHE A 79 -0.26 45.75 -15.98
N SER A 80 -1.32 45.67 -16.79
CA SER A 80 -1.21 45.59 -18.25
C SER A 80 -1.90 46.81 -18.86
N SER A 81 -1.17 47.58 -19.65
CA SER A 81 -1.68 48.80 -20.28
C SER A 81 -1.12 48.95 -21.67
N GLY A 82 -1.80 49.69 -22.54
CA GLY A 82 -1.31 49.96 -23.88
C GLY A 82 -2.21 50.92 -24.63
N PHE A 83 -1.69 51.43 -25.72
CA PHE A 83 -2.42 52.30 -26.63
C PHE A 83 -2.22 51.84 -28.07
N GLY A 84 -3.30 51.94 -28.84
CA GLY A 84 -3.28 51.74 -30.28
C GLY A 84 -3.21 53.07 -31.00
N PHE A 85 -2.57 53.08 -32.16
CA PHE A 85 -2.62 54.20 -33.09
C PHE A 85 -3.02 53.69 -34.47
N GLY A 86 -3.84 54.46 -35.16
CA GLY A 86 -4.30 54.16 -36.51
C GLY A 86 -4.88 55.42 -37.13
N GLY A 87 -4.36 55.80 -38.30
CA GLY A 87 -4.81 56.95 -39.06
C GLY A 87 -4.97 56.58 -40.54
N GLY A 88 -5.83 57.31 -41.26
CA GLY A 88 -6.34 57.01 -42.61
C GLY A 88 -5.32 56.85 -43.76
N GLY A 89 -4.03 56.70 -43.47
CA GLY A 89 -2.94 56.41 -44.41
C GLY A 89 -2.46 54.95 -44.43
N GLY A 90 -3.26 54.02 -43.91
CA GLY A 90 -2.96 52.57 -43.97
C GLY A 90 -1.93 52.06 -42.95
N LEU A 91 -1.39 52.94 -42.10
CA LEU A 91 -0.49 52.59 -40.99
C LEU A 91 -1.27 52.51 -39.68
N SER A 92 -1.18 51.37 -39.00
CA SER A 92 -1.70 51.17 -37.65
C SER A 92 -0.71 50.38 -36.81
N GLY A 93 -0.84 50.48 -35.48
CA GLY A 93 0.05 49.79 -34.57
C GLY A 93 -0.42 49.91 -33.13
N SER A 94 0.35 49.31 -32.24
CA SER A 94 0.11 49.37 -30.81
C SER A 94 1.39 49.30 -30.01
N LEU A 95 1.36 49.93 -28.85
CA LEU A 95 2.38 49.83 -27.81
C LEU A 95 1.69 49.34 -26.55
N ALA A 96 2.16 48.23 -26.00
CA ALA A 96 1.63 47.61 -24.80
C ALA A 96 2.76 47.35 -23.80
N PHE A 97 2.46 47.52 -22.52
CA PHE A 97 3.33 47.28 -21.39
C PHE A 97 2.67 46.30 -20.44
N ASN A 98 3.46 45.39 -19.90
CA ASN A 98 3.02 44.45 -18.90
C ASN A 98 4.04 44.42 -17.77
N PHE A 99 3.56 44.66 -16.55
CA PHE A 99 4.33 44.60 -15.32
C PHE A 99 3.61 43.68 -14.35
N ALA A 100 4.22 42.56 -14.00
CA ALA A 100 3.69 41.60 -13.06
C ALA A 100 4.78 41.25 -12.05
N GLN A 101 4.39 41.08 -10.78
CA GLN A 101 5.27 40.64 -9.72
C GLN A 101 4.47 39.73 -8.80
N GLY A 102 5.10 38.68 -8.31
CA GLY A 102 4.47 37.81 -7.33
C GLY A 102 5.42 36.82 -6.71
N SER A 103 4.95 36.21 -5.63
CA SER A 103 5.62 35.10 -4.98
C SER A 103 4.65 33.93 -4.87
N GLY A 104 5.19 32.72 -5.01
CA GLY A 104 4.47 31.46 -4.84
C GLY A 104 5.19 30.62 -3.80
N GLN A 105 4.43 30.03 -2.88
CA GLN A 105 4.93 29.03 -1.95
C GLN A 105 4.14 27.74 -2.15
N SER A 106 4.85 26.63 -2.26
CA SER A 106 4.29 25.28 -2.36
C SER A 106 4.87 24.42 -1.25
N ILE A 107 3.99 23.82 -0.45
CA ILE A 107 4.36 22.88 0.58
C ILE A 107 3.63 21.57 0.28
N THR A 108 4.38 20.52 -0.03
CA THR A 108 3.85 19.18 -0.25
C THR A 108 4.45 18.24 0.78
N SER A 109 3.60 17.57 1.57
CA SER A 109 4.02 16.58 2.57
C SER A 109 3.37 15.24 2.23
N THR A 110 4.16 14.17 2.17
CA THR A 110 3.69 12.82 1.88
C THR A 110 4.43 11.82 2.75
N THR A 111 3.70 11.03 3.53
CA THR A 111 4.28 10.02 4.42
C THR A 111 3.75 8.64 4.04
N PRO A 112 4.46 7.86 3.21
CA PRO A 112 4.19 6.43 3.06
C PRO A 112 4.36 5.71 4.40
N SER A 113 3.47 4.76 4.68
CA SER A 113 3.60 3.81 5.79
C SER A 113 3.28 2.39 5.32
N ILE A 114 4.00 1.41 5.87
CA ILE A 114 3.80 -0.02 5.61
C ILE A 114 3.82 -0.78 6.93
N THR A 115 2.87 -1.70 7.11
CA THR A 115 2.83 -2.62 8.24
C THR A 115 3.32 -3.98 7.77
N THR A 116 4.46 -4.44 8.30
CA THR A 116 5.01 -5.77 8.00
C THR A 116 5.18 -6.59 9.28
N MET A 117 5.37 -7.90 9.13
CA MET A 117 5.81 -8.74 10.23
C MET A 117 7.33 -8.64 10.41
N ASN A 118 7.82 -8.83 11.63
CA ASN A 118 9.26 -8.89 11.89
C ASN A 118 9.92 -9.96 11.01
N GLY A 119 10.96 -9.56 10.27
CA GLY A 119 11.66 -10.42 9.31
C GLY A 119 11.00 -10.55 7.93
N PHE A 120 9.83 -9.94 7.69
CA PHE A 120 9.17 -9.96 6.39
C PHE A 120 9.41 -8.64 5.63
N PRO A 121 10.06 -8.69 4.46
CA PRO A 121 10.22 -7.49 3.63
C PRO A 121 8.87 -7.03 3.08
N GLY A 122 8.72 -5.72 2.94
CA GLY A 122 7.57 -5.09 2.30
C GLY A 122 8.01 -3.84 1.55
N ALA A 123 7.31 -3.54 0.46
CA ALA A 123 7.54 -2.34 -0.35
C ALA A 123 6.20 -1.65 -0.61
N ILE A 124 6.21 -0.33 -0.59
CA ILE A 124 5.09 0.53 -0.99
C ILE A 124 5.62 1.50 -2.06
N SER A 125 4.91 1.58 -3.18
CA SER A 125 5.24 2.50 -4.27
C SER A 125 3.96 3.20 -4.74
N SER A 126 4.03 4.53 -4.89
CA SER A 126 2.96 5.33 -5.46
C SER A 126 3.54 6.16 -6.60
N GLY A 127 3.07 5.92 -7.81
CA GLY A 127 3.57 6.57 -9.02
C GLY A 127 2.71 6.23 -10.24
N THR A 128 2.88 6.99 -11.31
CA THR A 128 2.21 6.73 -12.59
C THR A 128 3.16 6.01 -13.54
N ILE A 129 2.78 4.84 -14.04
CA ILE A 129 3.51 4.16 -15.11
C ILE A 129 3.14 4.84 -16.43
N ARG A 130 4.13 5.43 -17.10
CA ARG A 130 3.97 6.01 -18.44
C ARG A 130 4.69 5.09 -19.44
N PRO A 131 3.97 4.19 -20.13
CA PRO A 131 4.60 3.32 -21.10
C PRO A 131 5.14 4.16 -22.27
N PHE A 132 6.33 3.80 -22.76
CA PHE A 132 6.91 4.35 -23.97
C PHE A 132 7.23 3.20 -24.94
N VAL A 133 7.17 3.48 -26.24
CA VAL A 133 7.56 2.50 -27.27
C VAL A 133 9.06 2.26 -27.17
N THR A 134 9.47 1.05 -26.79
CA THR A 134 10.89 0.66 -26.65
C THR A 134 11.49 0.09 -27.94
N GLY A 135 10.67 -0.20 -28.94
CA GLY A 135 11.11 -0.66 -30.26
C GLY A 135 9.94 -0.78 -31.22
N VAL A 136 10.20 -0.56 -32.49
CA VAL A 136 9.30 -0.94 -33.59
C VAL A 136 9.92 -2.19 -34.20
N THR A 137 9.24 -3.33 -34.11
CA THR A 137 9.65 -4.53 -34.86
C THR A 137 9.00 -4.47 -36.24
N PRO A 138 9.74 -4.18 -37.32
CA PRO A 138 9.17 -4.18 -38.65
C PRO A 138 8.83 -5.62 -39.06
N VAL A 139 7.59 -5.85 -39.45
CA VAL A 139 7.19 -7.11 -40.10
C VAL A 139 7.47 -6.97 -41.59
N VAL A 140 8.55 -7.61 -42.07
CA VAL A 140 8.81 -7.76 -43.50
C VAL A 140 8.11 -9.03 -44.00
N GLY A 141 6.85 -8.89 -44.40
CA GLY A 141 6.13 -9.84 -45.24
C GLY A 141 5.37 -10.97 -44.52
N GLY A 142 4.06 -11.08 -44.80
CA GLY A 142 3.34 -12.36 -44.78
C GLY A 142 2.07 -12.49 -43.95
N TYR A 143 1.69 -11.54 -43.10
CA TYR A 143 0.48 -11.69 -42.26
C TYR A 143 -0.53 -10.57 -42.50
N SER A 144 -1.79 -11.00 -42.70
CA SER A 144 -2.98 -10.17 -42.87
C SER A 144 -3.01 -8.99 -41.90
N TYR A 145 -3.27 -7.79 -42.43
CA TYR A 145 -3.65 -6.63 -41.62
C TYR A 145 -4.80 -7.03 -40.68
N GLY A 146 -4.63 -6.82 -39.38
CA GLY A 146 -5.68 -7.01 -38.38
C GLY A 146 -5.44 -8.08 -37.30
N GLN A 147 -4.32 -8.79 -37.29
CA GLN A 147 -3.99 -9.68 -36.17
C GLN A 147 -3.18 -8.91 -35.11
N PRO A 148 -3.65 -8.81 -33.85
CA PRO A 148 -2.90 -8.15 -32.80
C PRO A 148 -1.57 -8.89 -32.60
N VAL A 149 -0.48 -8.14 -32.44
CA VAL A 149 0.83 -8.69 -32.10
C VAL A 149 0.73 -9.36 -30.73
N THR A 150 0.39 -10.64 -30.71
CA THR A 150 0.43 -11.48 -29.53
C THR A 150 1.89 -11.84 -29.29
N GLU A 151 2.55 -11.04 -28.45
CA GLU A 151 3.67 -11.42 -27.54
C GLU A 151 4.49 -10.18 -27.18
N ASN A 152 3.86 -9.23 -26.48
CA ASN A 152 4.58 -8.19 -25.77
C ASN A 152 5.09 -8.78 -24.44
N PHE A 153 6.38 -9.07 -24.36
CA PHE A 153 7.07 -9.50 -23.12
C PHE A 153 6.75 -8.58 -21.92
N SER A 154 6.54 -7.28 -22.17
CA SER A 154 6.15 -6.29 -21.16
C SER A 154 4.75 -6.52 -20.57
N ASN A 155 3.79 -6.95 -21.39
CA ASN A 155 2.43 -7.28 -20.94
C ASN A 155 2.45 -8.58 -20.12
N GLN A 156 3.24 -9.58 -20.56
CA GLN A 156 3.41 -10.83 -19.82
C GLN A 156 4.02 -10.63 -18.42
N MET A 157 4.99 -9.72 -18.27
CA MET A 157 5.57 -9.39 -16.96
C MET A 157 4.58 -8.69 -16.03
N PHE A 158 3.77 -7.78 -16.57
CA PHE A 158 2.74 -7.07 -15.80
C PHE A 158 1.66 -8.04 -15.30
N ASP A 159 1.20 -8.93 -16.17
CA ASP A 159 0.22 -9.97 -15.82
C ASP A 159 0.79 -10.97 -14.81
N ALA A 160 2.05 -11.38 -14.96
CA ALA A 160 2.73 -12.26 -14.01
C ALA A 160 2.86 -11.61 -12.62
N TYR A 161 3.15 -10.31 -12.55
CA TYR A 161 3.24 -9.58 -11.29
C TYR A 161 1.88 -9.49 -10.58
N GLN A 162 0.81 -9.17 -11.31
CA GLN A 162 -0.55 -9.16 -10.76
C GLN A 162 -0.99 -10.56 -10.28
N GLN A 163 -0.69 -11.61 -11.05
CA GLN A 163 -1.02 -12.98 -10.68
C GLN A 163 -0.25 -13.43 -9.44
N ALA A 164 1.02 -13.03 -9.29
CA ALA A 164 1.82 -13.33 -8.10
C ALA A 164 1.22 -12.68 -6.84
N GLN A 165 0.80 -11.41 -6.92
CA GLN A 165 0.11 -10.75 -5.81
C GLN A 165 -1.21 -11.43 -5.46
N ALA A 166 -2.03 -11.78 -6.47
CA ALA A 166 -3.29 -12.47 -6.25
C ALA A 166 -3.09 -13.85 -5.58
N ARG A 167 -2.05 -14.59 -5.96
CA ARG A 167 -1.68 -15.87 -5.32
C ARG A 167 -1.30 -15.67 -3.85
N GLN A 168 -0.50 -14.65 -3.54
CA GLN A 168 -0.11 -14.35 -2.15
C GLN A 168 -1.32 -14.00 -1.27
N LEU A 169 -2.27 -13.21 -1.78
CA LEU A 169 -3.50 -12.87 -1.04
C LEU A 169 -4.36 -14.11 -0.77
N ARG A 170 -4.52 -14.99 -1.78
CA ARG A 170 -5.27 -16.25 -1.63
C ARG A 170 -4.62 -17.20 -0.63
N GLN A 171 -3.29 -17.30 -0.64
CA GLN A 171 -2.54 -18.12 0.33
C GLN A 171 -2.74 -17.62 1.76
N ARG A 172 -2.71 -16.30 1.99
CA ARG A 172 -2.97 -15.72 3.31
C ARG A 172 -4.41 -15.96 3.77
N ALA A 173 -5.38 -15.80 2.87
CA ALA A 173 -6.78 -16.08 3.17
C ALA A 173 -6.98 -17.56 3.54
N GLN A 174 -6.42 -18.48 2.75
CA GLN A 174 -6.49 -19.93 3.02
C GLN A 174 -5.81 -20.28 4.34
N ALA A 175 -4.60 -19.79 4.60
CA ALA A 175 -3.90 -20.04 5.85
C ALA A 175 -4.68 -19.51 7.08
N SER A 176 -5.42 -18.41 6.93
CA SER A 176 -6.27 -17.88 8.00
C SER A 176 -7.49 -18.77 8.29
N VAL A 177 -8.13 -19.31 7.24
CA VAL A 177 -9.25 -20.24 7.35
C VAL A 177 -8.77 -21.56 7.98
N ASP A 178 -7.66 -22.12 7.50
CA ASP A 178 -7.06 -23.34 8.04
C ASP A 178 -6.71 -23.18 9.53
N ALA A 179 -6.15 -22.03 9.91
CA ALA A 179 -5.81 -21.74 11.31
C ALA A 179 -7.05 -21.61 12.20
N GLN A 180 -8.15 -21.02 11.70
CA GLN A 180 -9.43 -20.96 12.42
C GLN A 180 -10.02 -22.36 12.60
N GLN A 181 -10.00 -23.18 11.55
CA GLN A 181 -10.52 -24.54 11.59
C GLN A 181 -9.76 -25.43 12.58
N ARG A 182 -8.43 -25.39 12.57
CA ARG A 182 -7.61 -26.13 13.56
C ARG A 182 -7.91 -25.71 15.00
N ARG A 183 -8.16 -24.41 15.24
CA ARG A 183 -8.52 -23.91 16.57
C ARG A 183 -9.90 -24.40 17.02
N ALA A 184 -10.86 -24.48 16.09
CA ALA A 184 -12.17 -25.04 16.36
C ALA A 184 -12.10 -26.54 16.69
N GLU A 185 -11.36 -27.32 15.89
CA GLU A 185 -11.11 -28.74 16.11
C GLU A 185 -10.45 -29.01 17.47
N GLU A 186 -9.43 -28.23 17.80
CA GLU A 186 -8.74 -28.39 19.07
C GLU A 186 -9.64 -28.08 20.25
N ALA A 187 -10.41 -27.00 20.18
CA ALA A 187 -11.40 -26.65 21.21
C ALA A 187 -12.47 -27.74 21.35
N PHE A 188 -12.95 -28.28 20.22
CA PHE A 188 -13.91 -29.39 20.22
C PHE A 188 -13.34 -30.65 20.88
N ARG A 189 -12.11 -31.04 20.51
CA ARG A 189 -11.41 -32.20 21.10
C ARG A 189 -11.21 -32.06 22.61
N ARG A 190 -10.85 -30.86 23.08
CA ARG A 190 -10.74 -30.56 24.52
C ARG A 190 -12.10 -30.65 25.21
N GLY A 191 -13.18 -30.23 24.54
CA GLY A 191 -14.55 -30.39 25.03
C GLY A 191 -14.94 -31.86 25.23
N MET A 192 -14.61 -32.71 24.27
CA MET A 192 -14.86 -34.16 24.36
C MET A 192 -14.08 -34.82 25.50
N ALA A 193 -12.80 -34.47 25.68
CA ALA A 193 -11.99 -35.00 26.77
C ALA A 193 -12.51 -34.57 28.14
N ALA A 194 -12.87 -33.29 28.30
CA ALA A 194 -13.49 -32.81 29.54
C ALA A 194 -14.83 -33.51 29.83
N GLU A 195 -15.58 -33.85 28.78
CA GLU A 195 -16.83 -34.61 28.91
C GLU A 195 -16.60 -36.06 29.36
N SER A 196 -15.55 -36.74 28.84
CA SER A 196 -15.18 -38.08 29.31
C SER A 196 -14.69 -38.09 30.76
N ASP A 197 -14.04 -37.01 31.18
CA ASP A 197 -13.51 -36.83 32.53
C ASP A 197 -14.59 -36.40 33.54
N GLY A 198 -15.82 -36.15 33.07
CA GLY A 198 -16.95 -35.73 33.90
C GLY A 198 -17.00 -34.24 34.24
N ASP A 199 -16.05 -33.42 33.75
CA ASP A 199 -16.05 -31.97 33.92
C ASP A 199 -16.95 -31.28 32.88
N LEU A 200 -18.24 -31.31 33.17
CA LEU A 200 -19.29 -30.73 32.31
C LEU A 200 -19.15 -29.20 32.16
N LYS A 201 -18.54 -28.51 33.11
CA LYS A 201 -18.35 -27.05 33.07
C LYS A 201 -17.26 -26.70 32.05
N MET A 202 -16.13 -27.39 32.11
CA MET A 202 -15.07 -27.29 31.10
C MET A 202 -15.55 -27.71 29.71
N ALA A 203 -16.31 -28.82 29.62
CA ALA A 203 -16.85 -29.29 28.35
C ALA A 203 -17.71 -28.21 27.67
N ARG A 204 -18.66 -27.60 28.42
CA ARG A 204 -19.50 -26.52 27.91
C ARG A 204 -18.70 -25.31 27.45
N ALA A 205 -17.68 -24.90 28.22
CA ALA A 205 -16.85 -23.74 27.86
C ALA A 205 -16.06 -23.99 26.56
N ASN A 206 -15.50 -25.18 26.40
CA ASN A 206 -14.76 -25.57 25.20
C ASN A 206 -15.67 -25.69 23.96
N TYR A 207 -16.88 -26.25 24.09
CA TYR A 207 -17.84 -26.31 22.99
C TYR A 207 -18.32 -24.92 22.54
N ARG A 208 -18.61 -24.00 23.48
CA ARG A 208 -18.94 -22.61 23.14
C ARG A 208 -17.79 -21.90 22.44
N LYS A 209 -16.55 -22.15 22.88
CA LYS A 209 -15.35 -21.61 22.24
C LYS A 209 -15.19 -22.16 20.82
N ALA A 210 -15.37 -23.46 20.61
CA ALA A 210 -15.36 -24.07 19.29
C ALA A 210 -16.41 -23.43 18.36
N LEU A 211 -17.65 -23.26 18.83
CA LEU A 211 -18.75 -22.65 18.07
C LEU A 211 -18.49 -21.19 17.66
N SER A 212 -17.76 -20.44 18.49
CA SER A 212 -17.43 -19.04 18.21
C SER A 212 -16.34 -18.86 17.15
N VAL A 213 -15.49 -19.88 16.97
CA VAL A 213 -14.35 -19.85 16.04
C VAL A 213 -14.69 -20.58 14.75
N ASP A 214 -15.61 -21.56 14.80
CA ASP A 214 -15.96 -22.39 13.66
C ASP A 214 -16.98 -21.73 12.72
N GLN A 215 -16.57 -21.62 11.45
CA GLN A 215 -17.43 -21.28 10.31
C GLN A 215 -17.61 -22.47 9.35
N GLY A 216 -17.09 -23.65 9.72
CA GLY A 216 -16.99 -24.84 8.88
C GLY A 216 -17.94 -25.98 9.30
N PRO A 217 -17.61 -27.22 8.90
CA PRO A 217 -18.51 -28.38 8.99
C PRO A 217 -18.70 -28.95 10.41
N LEU A 218 -17.91 -28.50 11.39
CA LEU A 218 -17.98 -29.00 12.78
C LEU A 218 -19.12 -28.35 13.57
N ARG A 219 -19.68 -27.26 13.05
CA ARG A 219 -20.70 -26.44 13.72
C ARG A 219 -21.92 -27.26 14.11
N ASP A 220 -22.41 -28.12 13.23
CA ASP A 220 -23.59 -28.95 13.47
C ASP A 220 -23.33 -29.97 14.59
N GLN A 221 -22.14 -30.59 14.58
CA GLN A 221 -21.73 -31.55 15.61
C GLN A 221 -21.60 -30.88 16.99
N ILE A 222 -21.06 -29.67 17.04
CA ILE A 222 -20.95 -28.88 18.27
C ILE A 222 -22.35 -28.55 18.82
N ILE A 223 -23.26 -28.10 17.95
CA ILE A 223 -24.64 -27.77 18.33
C ILE A 223 -25.38 -29.02 18.82
N GLU A 224 -25.22 -30.16 18.16
CA GLU A 224 -25.83 -31.42 18.56
C GLU A 224 -25.34 -31.86 19.95
N LYS A 225 -24.03 -31.82 20.19
CA LYS A 225 -23.44 -32.12 21.51
C LYS A 225 -23.95 -31.18 22.60
N MET A 226 -24.04 -29.89 22.31
CA MET A 226 -24.58 -28.91 23.27
C MET A 226 -26.07 -29.17 23.53
N ARG A 227 -26.87 -29.47 22.50
CA ARG A 227 -28.30 -29.74 22.63
C ARG A 227 -28.58 -31.02 23.42
N ALA A 228 -27.80 -32.09 23.20
CA ALA A 228 -27.92 -33.35 23.93
C ALA A 228 -27.75 -33.17 25.46
N ARG A 229 -27.05 -32.11 25.88
CA ARG A 229 -26.84 -31.74 27.29
C ARG A 229 -27.75 -30.60 27.78
N GLY A 230 -28.67 -30.11 26.94
CA GLY A 230 -29.56 -28.99 27.26
C GLY A 230 -28.84 -27.63 27.29
N TRP A 231 -27.67 -27.51 26.67
CA TRP A 231 -26.90 -26.27 26.63
C TRP A 231 -27.29 -25.42 25.41
N LYS A 232 -27.46 -24.11 25.68
CA LYS A 232 -27.63 -23.05 24.69
C LYS A 232 -26.29 -22.36 24.44
#